data_AF-A0A8S4RS22-F1
#
_entry.id   AF-A0A8S4RS22-F1
#
_cell.length_a   1.000
_cell.length_b   1.000
_cell.length_c   1.000
_cell.angle_alpha   90.00
_cell.angle_beta   90.00
_cell.angle_gamma   90.00
#
_symmetry.space_group_name_H-M   'P 1'
#
loop_
_entity.id
_entity.type
_entity.pdbx_description
1 polymer ?
#
loop_
_entity_poly.entity_id
_entity_poly.type
_entity_poly.pdbx_seq_one_letter_code
_entity_poly.pdbx_strand_id
1 'polypeptide(L)'
;MLAALPLWMVKLIRWPRYLDLSLRNDSGIRKQDTVRVFSAVASSSIGEPIAFNFVRANWQRLKDYVGSVSTLNSILKVVTRRLNQAHEYEELKRFVSESCSDLGRPVLQVLERTAANVQWMEQNYQTIVKWLLAVDKSAPKVTDA
;
A
#
# COMPACT_ATOMS: atom_id res chain seq x y z
N MET A 1 7.83 34.20 10.37
CA MET A 1 8.35 32.87 10.79
C MET A 1 7.51 31.80 10.11
N LEU A 2 8.04 31.16 9.06
CA LEU A 2 7.40 29.96 8.50
C LEU A 2 7.73 28.79 9.43
N ALA A 3 6.71 28.23 10.09
CA ALA A 3 6.88 27.01 10.88
C ALA A 3 7.35 25.88 9.95
N ALA A 4 8.49 25.26 10.27
CA ALA A 4 8.98 24.10 9.55
C ALA A 4 7.94 22.97 9.63
N LEU A 5 7.42 22.52 8.48
CA LEU A 5 6.43 21.46 8.45
C LEU A 5 7.04 20.18 9.05
N PRO A 6 6.30 19.45 9.92
CA PRO A 6 6.82 18.25 10.53
C PRO A 6 7.08 17.16 9.49
N LEU A 7 8.06 16.27 9.76
CA LEU A 7 8.58 15.30 8.79
C LEU A 7 7.49 14.41 8.18
N TRP A 8 6.45 14.07 8.93
CA TRP A 8 5.32 13.29 8.44
C TRP A 8 4.48 14.08 7.41
N MET A 9 4.38 15.40 7.56
CA MET A 9 3.68 16.29 6.64
C MET A 9 4.50 16.54 5.37
N VAL A 10 5.82 16.72 5.50
CA VAL A 10 6.75 16.78 4.35
C VAL A 10 6.74 15.46 3.56
N LYS A 11 6.69 14.32 4.26
CA LYS A 11 6.52 13.00 3.64
C LYS A 11 5.19 12.94 2.86
N LEU A 12 4.07 13.33 3.49
CA LEU A 12 2.74 13.35 2.87
C LEU A 12 2.68 14.10 1.54
N ILE A 13 3.40 15.23 1.41
CA ILE A 13 3.49 16.00 0.16
C ILE A 13 4.42 15.33 -0.86
N ARG A 14 5.45 14.60 -0.41
CA ARG A 14 6.49 14.03 -1.27
C ARG A 14 6.08 12.73 -1.96
N TRP A 15 5.31 11.85 -1.31
CA TRP A 15 4.97 10.55 -1.91
C TRP A 15 4.12 10.67 -3.19
N PRO A 16 3.04 11.49 -3.24
CA PRO A 16 2.26 11.66 -4.46
C PRO A 16 3.11 12.23 -5.61
N ARG A 17 4.00 13.17 -5.29
CA ARG A 17 4.97 13.70 -6.26
C ARG A 17 5.93 12.64 -6.76
N TYR A 18 6.43 11.76 -5.90
CA TYR A 18 7.33 10.69 -6.30
C TYR A 18 6.65 9.66 -7.22
N LEU A 19 5.40 9.32 -6.92
CA LEU A 19 4.56 8.48 -7.79
C LEU A 19 4.30 9.16 -9.15
N ASP A 20 3.98 10.45 -9.16
CA ASP A 20 3.77 11.20 -10.42
C ASP A 20 5.05 11.25 -11.27
N LEU A 21 6.21 11.50 -10.66
CA LEU A 21 7.50 11.47 -11.36
C LEU A 21 7.80 10.11 -11.97
N SER A 22 7.36 9.00 -11.36
CA SER A 22 7.56 7.66 -11.93
C SER A 22 6.75 7.40 -13.20
N LEU A 23 5.74 8.23 -13.49
CA LEU A 23 4.90 8.15 -14.70
C LEU A 23 5.18 9.29 -15.68
N ARG A 24 6.43 9.75 -15.72
CA ARG A 24 6.91 10.83 -16.58
C ARG A 24 8.20 10.43 -17.26
N ASN A 25 8.33 10.74 -18.55
CA ASN A 25 9.54 10.43 -19.33
C ASN A 25 10.70 11.38 -19.03
N ASP A 26 10.41 12.57 -18.50
CA ASP A 26 11.38 13.65 -18.25
C ASP A 26 11.87 13.71 -16.78
N SER A 27 11.46 12.76 -15.93
CA SER A 27 11.78 12.78 -14.49
C SER A 27 13.15 12.18 -14.14
N GLY A 28 13.80 11.52 -15.10
CA GLY A 28 15.01 10.72 -14.88
C GLY A 28 14.75 9.34 -14.24
N ILE A 29 13.51 9.02 -13.85
CA ILE A 29 13.12 7.69 -13.39
C ILE A 29 12.85 6.82 -14.61
N ARG A 30 13.53 5.68 -14.72
CA ARG A 30 13.33 4.77 -15.84
C ARG A 30 12.01 4.02 -15.69
N LYS A 31 11.34 3.75 -16.81
CA LYS A 31 10.04 3.06 -16.85
C LYS A 31 10.05 1.70 -16.14
N GLN A 32 11.13 0.93 -16.22
CA GLN A 32 11.28 -0.34 -15.51
C GLN A 32 11.38 -0.21 -13.98
N ASP A 33 11.75 0.96 -13.46
CA ASP A 33 11.88 1.22 -12.03
C ASP A 33 10.56 1.66 -11.39
N THR A 34 9.50 1.86 -12.20
CA THR A 34 8.16 2.23 -11.73
C THR A 34 7.68 1.34 -10.58
N VAL A 35 7.80 0.01 -10.71
CA VAL A 35 7.39 -0.94 -9.66
C VAL A 35 8.13 -0.71 -8.34
N ARG A 36 9.43 -0.37 -8.41
CA ARG A 36 10.24 -0.08 -7.22
C ARG A 36 9.78 1.21 -6.53
N VAL A 37 9.40 2.22 -7.30
CA VAL A 37 8.82 3.46 -6.76
C VAL A 37 7.52 3.18 -6.00
N PHE A 38 6.57 2.47 -6.62
CA PHE A 38 5.31 2.09 -5.96
C PHE A 38 5.55 1.22 -4.72
N SER A 39 6.47 0.26 -4.78
CA SER A 39 6.84 -0.59 -3.65
C SER A 39 7.44 0.22 -2.48
N ALA A 40 8.33 1.17 -2.78
CA ALA A 40 8.90 2.06 -1.78
C ALA A 40 7.80 2.88 -1.09
N VAL A 41 6.83 3.40 -1.86
CA VAL A 41 5.68 4.14 -1.32
C VAL A 41 4.80 3.27 -0.44
N ALA A 42 4.39 2.11 -0.93
CA ALA A 42 3.51 1.20 -0.22
C ALA A 42 4.17 0.48 0.97
N SER A 43 5.48 0.63 1.17
CA SER A 43 6.20 0.00 2.29
C SER A 43 5.82 0.55 3.66
N SER A 44 5.30 1.78 3.74
CA SER A 44 4.94 2.45 4.99
C SER A 44 3.42 2.47 5.23
N SER A 45 2.99 2.51 6.49
CA SER A 45 1.55 2.56 6.85
C SER A 45 0.85 3.81 6.32
N ILE A 46 1.56 4.93 6.21
CA ILE A 46 1.03 6.18 5.63
C ILE A 46 1.06 6.13 4.09
N GLY A 47 2.10 5.51 3.52
CA GLY A 47 2.32 5.50 2.08
C GLY A 47 1.49 4.46 1.33
N GLU A 48 1.13 3.33 1.95
CA GLU A 48 0.23 2.35 1.34
C GLU A 48 -1.09 2.95 0.84
N PRO A 49 -1.92 3.61 1.67
CA PRO A 49 -3.19 4.15 1.20
C PRO A 49 -2.97 5.21 0.12
N ILE A 50 -1.88 5.99 0.20
CA ILE A 50 -1.50 6.95 -0.83
C ILE A 50 -1.19 6.26 -2.16
N ALA A 51 -0.39 5.19 -2.15
CA ALA A 51 -0.05 4.43 -3.34
C ALA A 51 -1.27 3.77 -3.97
N PHE A 52 -2.12 3.12 -3.18
CA PHE A 52 -3.32 2.47 -3.70
C PHE A 52 -4.30 3.51 -4.28
N ASN A 53 -4.53 4.63 -3.59
CA ASN A 53 -5.39 5.70 -4.09
C ASN A 53 -4.84 6.33 -5.38
N PHE A 54 -3.52 6.51 -5.46
CA PHE A 54 -2.89 7.02 -6.67
C PHE A 54 -3.08 6.07 -7.86
N VAL A 55 -2.93 4.76 -7.65
CA VAL A 55 -3.19 3.74 -8.71
C VAL A 55 -4.63 3.81 -9.18
N ARG A 56 -5.60 3.86 -8.25
CA ARG A 56 -7.03 3.96 -8.61
C ARG A 56 -7.33 5.23 -9.41
N ALA A 57 -6.85 6.38 -8.94
CA ALA A 57 -7.10 7.68 -9.55
C ALA A 57 -6.42 7.86 -10.91
N ASN A 58 -5.32 7.16 -11.17
CA ASN A 58 -4.50 7.32 -12.38
C ASN A 58 -4.42 6.04 -13.21
N TRP A 59 -5.38 5.12 -13.07
CA TRP A 59 -5.27 3.78 -13.64
C TRP A 59 -5.05 3.80 -15.16
N GLN A 60 -5.83 4.59 -15.90
CA GLN A 60 -5.69 4.68 -17.35
C GLN A 60 -4.31 5.23 -17.75
N ARG A 61 -3.87 6.33 -17.13
CA ARG A 61 -2.52 6.90 -17.35
C ARG A 61 -1.43 5.87 -17.03
N LEU A 62 -1.59 5.09 -15.97
CA LEU A 62 -0.65 4.04 -15.60
C LEU A 62 -0.60 2.94 -16.66
N LYS A 63 -1.76 2.49 -17.17
CA LYS A 63 -1.83 1.52 -18.26
C LYS A 63 -1.14 2.03 -19.52
N ASP A 64 -1.44 3.26 -19.94
CA ASP A 64 -0.88 3.86 -21.15
C ASP A 64 0.63 4.06 -21.03
N TYR A 65 1.10 4.51 -19.85
CA TYR A 65 2.51 4.72 -19.59
C TYR A 65 3.27 3.40 -19.54
N VAL A 66 2.77 2.38 -18.83
CA VAL A 66 3.46 1.12 -18.60
C VAL A 66 3.35 0.17 -19.79
N GLY A 67 2.14 0.00 -20.34
CA GLY A 67 1.85 -0.85 -21.50
C GLY A 67 2.07 -2.36 -21.28
N SER A 68 2.27 -2.80 -20.03
CA SER A 68 2.62 -4.18 -19.68
C SER A 68 1.71 -4.72 -18.58
N VAL A 69 0.88 -5.71 -18.92
CA VAL A 69 -0.03 -6.40 -17.98
C VAL A 69 0.74 -7.04 -16.82
N SER A 70 1.91 -7.62 -17.06
CA SER A 70 2.76 -8.18 -16.00
C SER A 70 3.24 -7.12 -15.01
N THR A 71 3.60 -5.94 -15.52
CA THR A 71 4.04 -4.81 -14.68
C THR A 71 2.88 -4.23 -13.89
N LEU A 72 1.70 -4.08 -14.50
CA LEU A 72 0.47 -3.65 -13.82
C LEU A 72 0.08 -4.60 -12.68
N ASN A 73 0.11 -5.91 -12.94
CA ASN A 73 -0.10 -6.93 -11.91
C ASN A 73 0.94 -6.83 -10.77
N SER A 74 2.19 -6.54 -11.09
CA SER A 74 3.25 -6.35 -10.09
C SER A 74 2.99 -5.11 -9.22
N ILE A 75 2.54 -4.00 -9.84
CA ILE A 75 2.16 -2.77 -9.11
C ILE A 75 0.99 -3.06 -8.17
N LEU A 76 -0.09 -3.68 -8.66
CA LEU A 76 -1.23 -4.04 -7.82
C LEU A 76 -0.82 -4.93 -6.65
N LYS A 77 0.03 -5.93 -6.90
CA LYS A 77 0.54 -6.82 -5.85
C LYS A 77 1.29 -6.07 -4.75
N VAL A 78 2.08 -5.04 -5.08
CA VAL A 78 2.86 -4.31 -4.07
C VAL A 78 2.02 -3.28 -3.32
N VAL A 79 1.11 -2.56 -4.00
CA VAL A 79 0.31 -1.50 -3.37
C VAL A 79 -0.82 -2.02 -2.50
N THR A 80 -1.24 -3.28 -2.70
CA THR A 80 -2.32 -3.93 -1.93
C THR A 80 -1.81 -4.93 -0.89
N ARG A 81 -0.48 -5.04 -0.71
CA ARG A 81 0.10 -6.15 0.06
C ARG A 81 -0.29 -6.13 1.53
N ARG A 82 -0.50 -4.96 2.12
CA ARG A 82 -0.72 -4.82 3.57
C ARG A 82 -2.19 -4.55 3.92
N LEU A 83 -3.04 -4.33 2.93
CA LEU A 83 -4.48 -4.19 3.08
C LEU A 83 -5.03 -5.36 3.89
N ASN A 84 -5.74 -5.01 4.95
CA ASN A 84 -6.21 -5.96 5.95
C ASN A 84 -7.49 -5.49 6.64
N GLN A 85 -8.12 -4.40 6.17
CA GLN A 85 -9.39 -3.90 6.67
C GLN A 85 -10.54 -4.24 5.70
N ALA A 86 -11.73 -4.49 6.25
CA ALA A 86 -12.89 -4.87 5.43
C ALA A 86 -13.27 -3.82 4.38
N HIS A 87 -13.20 -2.53 4.73
CA HIS A 87 -13.51 -1.45 3.79
C HIS A 87 -12.49 -1.36 2.64
N GLU A 88 -11.20 -1.59 2.93
CA GLU A 88 -10.14 -1.63 1.92
C GLU A 88 -10.35 -2.77 0.93
N TYR A 89 -10.79 -3.93 1.43
CA TYR A 89 -11.10 -5.08 0.60
C TYR A 89 -12.27 -4.81 -0.37
N GLU A 90 -13.35 -4.20 0.11
CA GLU A 90 -14.50 -3.85 -0.74
C GLU A 90 -14.14 -2.78 -1.79
N GLU A 91 -13.29 -1.82 -1.43
CA GLU A 91 -12.75 -0.84 -2.36
C GLU A 91 -11.88 -1.48 -3.45
N LEU A 92 -11.01 -2.42 -3.07
CA LEU A 92 -10.18 -3.18 -4.00
C LEU A 92 -11.03 -4.05 -4.93
N LYS A 93 -12.02 -4.75 -4.39
CA LYS A 93 -12.94 -5.60 -5.17
C LYS A 93 -13.66 -4.81 -6.25
N ARG A 94 -14.22 -3.65 -5.88
CA ARG A 94 -14.87 -2.72 -6.81
C ARG A 94 -13.92 -2.24 -7.90
N PHE A 95 -12.73 -1.78 -7.50
CA PHE A 95 -11.73 -1.32 -8.45
C PHE A 95 -11.31 -2.42 -9.44
N VAL A 96 -11.12 -3.66 -8.96
CA VAL A 96 -10.78 -4.79 -9.83
C VAL A 96 -11.91 -5.09 -10.82
N SER A 97 -13.17 -5.08 -10.38
CA SER A 97 -14.31 -5.33 -11.27
C SER A 97 -14.51 -4.25 -12.32
N GLU A 98 -14.25 -2.98 -11.98
CA GLU A 98 -14.51 -1.85 -12.87
C GLU A 98 -13.35 -1.57 -13.83
N SER A 99 -12.10 -1.80 -13.40
CA SER A 99 -10.92 -1.26 -14.08
C SER A 99 -9.89 -2.31 -14.52
N CYS A 100 -9.92 -3.53 -13.97
CA CYS A 100 -8.84 -4.52 -14.13
C CYS A 100 -9.25 -5.82 -14.84
N SER A 101 -10.33 -5.79 -15.64
CA SER A 101 -10.85 -6.97 -16.35
C SER A 101 -9.83 -7.60 -17.33
N ASP A 102 -8.88 -6.82 -17.80
CA ASP A 102 -7.81 -7.19 -18.73
C ASP A 102 -6.57 -7.84 -18.06
N LEU A 103 -6.51 -7.88 -16.72
CA LEU A 103 -5.32 -8.35 -16.00
C LEU A 103 -5.24 -9.87 -15.75
N GLY A 104 -6.33 -10.59 -15.96
CA GLY A 104 -6.41 -12.05 -15.82
C GLY A 104 -6.26 -12.57 -14.38
N ARG A 105 -5.92 -13.87 -14.22
CA ARG A 105 -5.89 -14.56 -12.92
C ARG A 105 -5.07 -13.89 -11.80
N PRO A 106 -3.91 -13.24 -12.05
CA PRO A 106 -3.11 -12.65 -10.98
C PRO A 106 -3.84 -11.56 -10.17
N VAL A 107 -4.81 -10.85 -10.76
CA VAL A 107 -5.61 -9.86 -10.03
C VAL A 107 -6.58 -10.52 -9.04
N LEU A 108 -7.09 -11.72 -9.38
CA LEU A 108 -7.94 -12.49 -8.48
C LEU A 108 -7.17 -12.99 -7.26
N GLN A 109 -5.89 -13.37 -7.44
CA GLN A 109 -5.00 -13.75 -6.33
C GLN A 109 -4.76 -12.57 -5.36
N VAL A 110 -4.77 -11.34 -5.87
CA VAL A 110 -4.68 -10.13 -5.04
C VAL A 110 -5.93 -9.98 -4.17
N LEU A 111 -7.12 -10.24 -4.72
CA LEU A 111 -8.37 -10.28 -3.94
C LEU A 111 -8.36 -11.38 -2.88
N GLU A 112 -7.99 -12.61 -3.27
CA GLU A 112 -7.91 -13.77 -2.37
C GLU A 112 -6.97 -13.51 -1.19
N ARG A 113 -5.77 -12.97 -1.46
CA ARG A 113 -4.81 -12.59 -0.41
C ARG A 113 -5.37 -11.52 0.51
N THR A 114 -6.02 -10.49 -0.04
CA THR A 114 -6.57 -9.39 0.77
C THR A 114 -7.71 -9.89 1.66
N ALA A 115 -8.59 -10.76 1.14
CA ALA A 115 -9.62 -11.41 1.94
C ALA A 115 -9.02 -12.25 3.09
N ALA A 116 -7.96 -13.02 2.80
CA ALA A 116 -7.25 -13.79 3.82
C ALA A 116 -6.61 -12.90 4.90
N ASN A 117 -6.05 -11.74 4.53
CA ASN A 117 -5.50 -10.77 5.48
C ASN A 117 -6.58 -10.22 6.42
N VAL A 118 -7.75 -9.84 5.88
CA VAL A 118 -8.89 -9.35 6.67
C VAL A 118 -9.36 -10.41 7.65
N GLN A 119 -9.58 -11.64 7.17
CA GLN A 119 -9.99 -12.75 8.02
C GLN A 119 -8.97 -13.04 9.13
N TRP A 120 -7.68 -12.99 8.80
CA TRP A 120 -6.63 -13.20 9.79
C TRP A 120 -6.65 -12.12 10.86
N MET A 121 -6.85 -10.85 10.50
CA MET A 121 -6.97 -9.74 11.46
C MET A 121 -8.17 -9.92 12.38
N GLU A 122 -9.34 -10.26 11.83
CA GLU A 122 -10.56 -10.50 12.62
C GLU A 122 -10.38 -11.61 13.67
N GLN A 123 -9.70 -12.69 13.30
CA GLN A 123 -9.53 -13.87 14.15
C GLN A 123 -8.41 -13.71 15.19
N ASN A 124 -7.31 -13.04 14.83
CA ASN A 124 -6.07 -13.10 15.61
C ASN A 124 -5.71 -11.80 16.32
N TYR A 125 -6.20 -10.64 15.86
CA TYR A 125 -5.76 -9.35 16.37
C TYR A 125 -5.98 -9.19 17.88
N GLN A 126 -7.20 -9.45 18.36
CA GLN A 126 -7.52 -9.32 19.78
C GLN A 126 -6.76 -10.32 20.65
N THR A 127 -6.52 -11.53 20.15
CA THR A 127 -5.75 -12.57 20.84
C THR A 127 -4.30 -12.11 21.04
N ILE A 128 -3.67 -11.56 20.00
CA ILE A 128 -2.30 -11.06 20.05
C ILE A 128 -2.19 -9.84 20.97
N VAL A 129 -3.13 -8.89 20.88
CA VAL A 129 -3.15 -7.71 21.75
C VAL A 129 -3.24 -8.11 23.22
N LYS A 130 -4.14 -9.04 23.56
CA LYS A 130 -4.26 -9.57 24.93
C LYS A 130 -2.98 -10.25 25.40
N TRP A 131 -2.36 -11.05 24.55
CA TRP A 131 -1.10 -11.73 24.85
C TRP A 131 0.03 -10.73 25.12
N LEU A 132 0.22 -9.72 24.26
CA LEU A 132 1.24 -8.68 24.44
C LEU A 132 1.04 -7.89 25.74
N LEU A 133 -0.20 -7.50 26.05
CA LEU A 133 -0.52 -6.78 27.29
C LEU A 133 -0.31 -7.64 28.56
N ALA A 134 -0.48 -8.96 28.46
CA ALA A 134 -0.19 -9.87 29.57
C ALA A 134 1.32 -10.01 29.81
N VAL A 135 2.10 -10.12 28.74
CA VAL A 135 3.57 -10.19 28.82
C VAL A 135 4.15 -8.93 29.44
N ASP A 136 3.70 -7.74 29.01
CA ASP A 136 4.15 -6.46 29.56
C ASP A 136 3.92 -6.35 31.07
N LYS A 137 2.75 -6.77 31.55
CA LYS A 137 2.42 -6.80 32.99
C LYS A 137 3.28 -7.75 33.81
N SER A 138 3.79 -8.81 33.19
CA SER A 138 4.63 -9.82 33.84
C SER A 138 6.13 -9.47 33.85
N ALA A 139 6.52 -8.42 33.13
CA ALA A 139 7.91 -7.97 33.11
C ALA A 139 8.29 -7.34 34.46
N PRO A 140 9.44 -7.73 35.06
CA PRO A 140 9.92 -7.07 36.27
C PRO A 140 10.15 -5.59 35.96
N LYS A 141 9.58 -4.70 36.79
CA LYS A 141 9.90 -3.28 36.71
C LYS A 141 11.39 -3.13 36.98
N VAL A 142 12.14 -2.66 36.00
CA VAL A 142 13.52 -2.22 36.21
C VAL A 142 13.43 -1.06 37.19
N THR A 143 13.64 -1.34 38.48
CA THR A 143 13.87 -0.32 39.50
C THR A 143 15.25 0.24 39.24
N ASP A 144 15.29 1.41 38.63
CA ASP A 144 16.51 2.22 38.54
C ASP A 144 17.03 2.47 39.96
N ALA A 145 18.29 2.11 40.18
CA ALA A 145 19.07 2.34 41.39
C ALA A 145 19.89 3.63 41.26
#